data_AF-A0A2S2NIZ7-F1
#
_entry.id   AF-A0A2S2NIZ7-F1
#
_cell.length_a   1.000
_cell.length_b   1.000
_cell.length_c   1.000
_cell.angle_alpha   90.00
_cell.angle_beta   90.00
_cell.angle_gamma   90.00
#
_symmetry.space_group_name_H-M   'P 1'
#
loop_
_entity.id
_entity.type
_entity.pdbx_description
1 polymer ?
#
loop_
_entity_poly.entity_id
_entity_poly.type
_entity_poly.pdbx_seq_one_letter_code
_entity_poly.pdbx_strand_id
1 'polypeptide(L)'
;MRVRTSTGTRPTDFYGHFFMSNSTDVELAAIDCDKAIAIEVKHDDKLDEQDGVLVQTAMLYTSCSGQRRVRILNLSLRSSGQMGELYRSCDLDTIMNFFGKQVMYKILESSGRQVKDAITNKTAQILATYRKHCASPSSAGQLILPECMKLMPLYVNCLIKCDAMSGGPDLTVDDRWFNMHLVITADIPTTLGYFYPRLIPIHTLADEKLLDDVSIPDQLRCSFEKFAENGAYILENGVYMFLWLGMGLSQTFLSDVFGVQNITYVDTEHSAIPVLDNPLNKAVRQVLSKIQKERSHTMRLSIIRQKDKIETVMRHFLVEDHGIDNSSSYVEFLCHMHKEIRNLLS
;
A
#
# COMPACT_ATOMS: atom_id res chain seq x y z
N MET A 1 -21.19 7.70 -13.63
CA MET A 1 -21.42 6.89 -12.41
C MET A 1 -22.16 7.76 -11.42
N ARG A 2 -23.18 7.22 -10.74
CA ARG A 2 -23.91 7.91 -9.68
C ARG A 2 -24.02 7.00 -8.47
N VAL A 3 -23.76 7.56 -7.30
CA VAL A 3 -23.86 6.86 -6.02
C VAL A 3 -25.08 7.40 -5.30
N ARG A 4 -25.94 6.49 -4.84
CA ARG A 4 -27.12 6.79 -4.05
C ARG A 4 -26.99 6.10 -2.70
N THR A 5 -27.55 6.72 -1.68
CA THR A 5 -27.56 6.20 -0.32
C THR A 5 -28.96 6.23 0.25
N SER A 6 -29.24 5.38 1.25
CA SER A 6 -30.46 5.48 2.05
C SER A 6 -30.51 6.80 2.83
N THR A 7 -31.71 7.16 3.27
CA THR A 7 -31.98 8.36 4.08
C THR A 7 -31.03 8.45 5.27
N GLY A 8 -30.58 9.68 5.57
CA GLY A 8 -29.66 9.96 6.69
C GLY A 8 -28.18 9.96 6.30
N THR A 9 -27.81 9.49 5.10
CA THR A 9 -26.45 9.64 4.57
C THR A 9 -26.45 10.20 3.16
N ARG A 10 -25.35 10.84 2.75
CA ARG A 10 -25.14 11.30 1.38
C ARG A 10 -23.68 11.20 0.95
N PRO A 11 -23.38 10.81 -0.30
CA PRO A 11 -22.06 11.00 -0.89
C PRO A 11 -21.77 12.50 -1.02
N THR A 12 -20.61 12.96 -0.55
CA THR A 12 -20.23 14.38 -0.62
C THR A 12 -19.00 14.65 -1.45
N ASP A 13 -18.02 13.76 -1.37
CA ASP A 13 -16.73 13.94 -2.02
C ASP A 13 -16.32 12.66 -2.73
N PHE A 14 -15.63 12.81 -3.86
CA PHE A 14 -15.20 11.71 -4.71
C PHE A 14 -13.71 11.87 -4.97
N TYR A 15 -12.96 10.76 -4.95
CA TYR A 15 -11.52 10.75 -5.18
C TYR A 15 -11.14 9.68 -6.20
N GLY A 16 -10.54 10.09 -7.31
CA GLY A 16 -10.23 9.21 -8.43
C GLY A 16 -9.98 10.02 -9.70
N HIS A 17 -9.71 9.34 -10.82
CA HIS A 17 -9.48 10.03 -12.08
C HIS A 17 -10.77 10.10 -12.91
N PHE A 18 -11.50 11.21 -12.76
CA PHE A 18 -12.79 11.45 -13.41
C PHE A 18 -13.04 12.95 -13.57
N PHE A 19 -14.12 13.30 -14.27
CA PHE A 19 -14.65 14.64 -14.34
C PHE A 19 -16.00 14.73 -13.63
N MET A 20 -16.36 15.90 -13.08
CA MET A 20 -17.66 16.15 -12.47
C MET A 20 -18.13 17.55 -12.86
N SER A 21 -19.16 17.63 -13.70
CA SER A 21 -19.82 18.91 -14.05
C SER A 21 -20.77 19.40 -12.96
N ASN A 22 -21.19 18.50 -12.07
CA ASN A 22 -22.07 18.75 -10.93
C ASN A 22 -21.58 17.95 -9.71
N SER A 23 -22.23 18.09 -8.55
CA SER A 23 -21.78 17.43 -7.31
C SER A 23 -22.22 15.97 -7.14
N THR A 24 -22.89 15.37 -8.12
CA THR A 24 -23.54 14.05 -7.97
C THR A 24 -23.14 13.02 -9.02
N ASP A 25 -22.86 13.45 -10.25
CA ASP A 25 -22.58 12.56 -11.37
C ASP A 25 -21.08 12.57 -11.69
N VAL A 26 -20.46 11.40 -11.51
CA VAL A 26 -19.06 11.16 -11.86
C VAL A 26 -18.97 10.75 -13.32
N GLU A 27 -18.34 11.58 -14.14
CA GLU A 27 -18.18 11.38 -15.58
C GLU A 27 -16.82 10.72 -15.88
N LEU A 28 -16.90 9.58 -16.57
CA LEU A 28 -15.75 8.75 -16.93
C LEU A 28 -15.77 8.54 -18.44
N ALA A 29 -14.74 9.03 -19.13
CA ALA A 29 -14.58 8.76 -20.56
C ALA A 29 -14.35 7.25 -20.82
N ALA A 30 -13.55 6.62 -19.95
CA ALA A 30 -13.32 5.18 -19.95
C ALA A 30 -13.11 4.68 -18.51
N ILE A 31 -13.38 3.41 -18.28
CA ILE A 31 -13.09 2.70 -17.03
C ILE A 31 -12.67 1.27 -17.37
N ASP A 32 -11.69 0.76 -16.63
CA ASP A 32 -11.15 -0.60 -16.75
C ASP A 32 -11.29 -1.32 -15.41
N CYS A 33 -10.76 -2.55 -15.32
CA CYS A 33 -10.84 -3.37 -14.11
C CYS A 33 -9.91 -2.92 -12.98
N ASP A 34 -8.92 -2.06 -13.26
CA ASP A 34 -7.84 -1.72 -12.33
C ASP A 34 -8.10 -0.37 -11.63
N LYS A 35 -8.97 0.46 -12.20
CA LYS A 35 -9.35 1.77 -11.65
C LYS A 35 -10.37 1.63 -10.51
N ALA A 36 -10.10 2.34 -9.42
CA ALA A 36 -11.02 2.50 -8.31
C ALA A 36 -11.31 3.98 -7.99
N ILE A 37 -12.52 4.25 -7.51
CA ILE A 37 -12.96 5.58 -7.07
C ILE A 37 -13.39 5.48 -5.62
N ALA A 38 -12.80 6.31 -4.76
CA ALA A 38 -13.20 6.40 -3.36
C ALA A 38 -14.28 7.46 -3.19
N ILE A 39 -15.26 7.19 -2.35
CA ILE A 39 -16.43 8.05 -2.13
C ILE A 39 -16.51 8.35 -0.64
N GLU A 40 -16.47 9.63 -0.26
CA GLU A 40 -16.74 10.06 1.12
C GLU A 40 -18.24 10.19 1.32
N VAL A 41 -18.76 9.50 2.34
CA VAL A 41 -20.17 9.55 2.72
C VAL A 41 -20.27 10.26 4.07
N LYS A 42 -21.12 11.28 4.14
CA LYS A 42 -21.37 12.06 5.37
C LYS A 42 -22.80 11.84 5.85
N HIS A 43 -23.01 12.06 7.15
CA HIS A 43 -24.34 12.08 7.74
C HIS A 43 -25.09 13.33 7.28
N ASP A 44 -26.35 13.15 6.88
CA ASP A 44 -27.29 14.21 6.55
C ASP A 44 -28.40 14.30 7.61
N ASP A 45 -28.73 13.17 8.25
CA ASP A 45 -29.65 13.05 9.39
C ASP A 45 -29.24 11.85 10.28
N LYS A 46 -30.01 11.56 11.34
CA LYS A 46 -29.85 10.36 12.17
C LYS A 46 -30.13 9.09 11.36
N LEU A 47 -29.40 8.02 11.70
CA LEU A 47 -29.56 6.71 11.10
C LEU A 47 -30.46 5.84 11.97
N ASP A 48 -31.34 5.06 11.35
CA ASP A 48 -32.06 3.99 12.02
C ASP A 48 -31.15 2.76 12.13
N GLU A 49 -31.04 2.18 13.33
CA GLU A 49 -30.27 0.97 13.59
C GLU A 49 -30.87 -0.28 12.91
N GLN A 50 -32.17 -0.29 12.64
CA GLN A 50 -32.87 -1.42 12.02
C GLN A 50 -32.65 -1.45 10.50
N ASP A 51 -32.71 -0.29 9.85
CA ASP A 51 -32.61 -0.18 8.39
C ASP A 51 -31.16 -0.19 7.89
N GLY A 52 -30.21 0.23 8.72
CA GLY A 52 -28.81 0.33 8.31
C GLY A 52 -28.56 1.45 7.30
N VAL A 53 -27.44 1.33 6.59
CA VAL A 53 -27.08 2.21 5.47
C VAL A 53 -27.00 1.38 4.20
N LEU A 54 -27.82 1.75 3.21
CA LEU A 54 -27.79 1.16 1.87
C LEU A 54 -27.01 2.08 0.95
N VAL A 55 -26.07 1.52 0.18
CA VAL A 55 -25.31 2.22 -0.84
C VAL A 55 -25.55 1.54 -2.17
N GLN A 56 -25.97 2.30 -3.17
CA GLN A 56 -26.14 1.83 -4.54
C GLN A 56 -25.28 2.65 -5.50
N THR A 57 -24.34 1.99 -6.15
CA THR A 57 -23.54 2.57 -7.23
C THR A 57 -24.11 2.12 -8.56
N ALA A 58 -24.52 3.09 -9.38
CA ALA A 58 -25.00 2.86 -10.74
C ALA A 58 -24.01 3.43 -11.75
N MET A 59 -23.45 2.57 -12.60
CA MET A 59 -22.55 2.94 -13.67
C MET A 59 -23.19 2.67 -15.02
N LEU A 60 -23.63 3.74 -15.67
CA LEU A 60 -24.10 3.73 -17.06
C LEU A 60 -22.89 3.88 -18.00
N TYR A 61 -22.71 2.94 -18.93
CA TYR A 61 -21.59 2.94 -19.87
C TYR A 61 -21.98 2.31 -21.21
N THR A 62 -21.10 2.44 -22.21
CA THR A 62 -21.23 1.76 -23.51
C THR A 62 -20.16 0.67 -23.57
N SER A 63 -20.55 -0.58 -23.81
CA SER A 63 -19.59 -1.69 -23.95
C SER A 63 -18.77 -1.58 -25.23
N CYS A 64 -17.67 -2.33 -25.33
CA CYS A 64 -16.87 -2.43 -26.56
C CYS A 64 -17.67 -2.96 -27.77
N SER A 65 -18.79 -3.64 -27.52
CA SER A 65 -19.75 -4.09 -28.55
C SER A 65 -20.79 -3.02 -28.94
N GLY A 66 -20.67 -1.78 -28.47
CA GLY A 66 -21.57 -0.67 -28.79
C GLY A 66 -22.91 -0.69 -28.04
N GLN A 67 -23.08 -1.53 -27.01
CA GLN A 67 -24.33 -1.64 -26.26
C GLN A 67 -24.33 -0.71 -25.04
N ARG A 68 -25.42 0.04 -24.85
CA ARG A 68 -25.62 0.81 -23.61
C ARG A 68 -25.99 -0.14 -22.48
N ARG A 69 -25.22 -0.13 -21.40
CA ARG A 69 -25.39 -1.01 -20.24
C ARG A 69 -25.35 -0.23 -18.94
N VAL A 70 -25.99 -0.78 -17.91
CA VAL A 70 -25.89 -0.28 -16.54
C VAL A 70 -25.35 -1.38 -15.66
N ARG A 71 -24.24 -1.12 -14.95
CA ARG A 71 -23.75 -1.97 -13.87
C ARG A 71 -24.23 -1.39 -12.54
N ILE A 72 -24.88 -2.21 -11.72
CA ILE A 72 -25.39 -1.83 -10.40
C ILE A 72 -24.62 -2.62 -9.34
N LEU A 73 -24.12 -1.92 -8.33
CA LEU A 73 -23.53 -2.51 -7.13
C LEU A 73 -24.37 -2.04 -5.94
N ASN A 74 -24.88 -2.97 -5.15
CA ASN A 74 -25.63 -2.67 -3.92
C ASN A 74 -24.82 -3.18 -2.73
N LEU A 75 -24.65 -2.34 -1.72
CA LEU A 75 -23.98 -2.66 -0.46
C LEU A 75 -24.92 -2.28 0.68
N SER A 76 -25.07 -3.19 1.65
CA SER A 76 -25.86 -2.97 2.85
C SER A 76 -24.92 -3.00 4.05
N LEU A 77 -24.90 -1.92 4.83
CA LEU A 77 -24.07 -1.76 6.01
C LEU A 77 -24.96 -1.62 7.24
N ARG A 78 -24.51 -2.16 8.37
CA ARG A 78 -25.21 -1.99 9.64
C ARG A 78 -24.88 -0.63 10.24
N SER A 79 -25.85 0.01 10.87
CA SER A 79 -25.67 1.19 11.72
C SER A 79 -25.57 0.74 13.18
N SER A 80 -24.91 1.54 14.01
CA SER A 80 -24.77 1.27 15.45
C SER A 80 -24.54 2.59 16.19
N GLY A 81 -25.22 2.76 17.33
CA GLY A 81 -24.95 3.81 18.30
C GLY A 81 -23.74 3.53 19.20
N GLN A 82 -23.12 2.34 19.10
CA GLN A 82 -21.98 1.96 19.93
C GLN A 82 -20.66 2.11 19.18
N MET A 83 -19.80 3.01 19.67
CA MET A 83 -18.48 3.26 19.09
C MET A 83 -17.60 1.99 19.02
N GLY A 84 -17.71 1.09 20.00
CA GLY A 84 -16.95 -0.16 20.01
C GLY A 84 -17.30 -1.11 18.86
N GLU A 85 -18.50 -1.05 18.31
CA GLU A 85 -18.90 -1.84 17.13
C GLU A 85 -18.34 -1.23 15.83
N LEU A 86 -18.25 0.11 15.78
CA LEU A 86 -17.64 0.83 14.67
C LEU A 86 -16.18 0.41 14.49
N TYR A 87 -15.37 0.47 15.54
CA TYR A 87 -13.94 0.08 15.46
C TYR A 87 -13.72 -1.39 15.12
N ARG A 88 -14.62 -2.29 15.56
CA ARG A 88 -14.59 -3.72 15.21
C ARG A 88 -14.92 -4.01 13.75
N SER A 89 -15.63 -3.09 13.10
CA SER A 89 -16.10 -3.23 11.72
C SER A 89 -15.24 -2.46 10.72
N CYS A 90 -14.17 -1.80 11.18
CA CYS A 90 -13.29 -1.05 10.30
C CYS A 90 -12.40 -1.97 9.48
N ASP A 91 -12.32 -1.67 8.18
CA ASP A 91 -11.33 -2.25 7.28
C ASP A 91 -10.18 -1.24 7.10
N LEU A 92 -9.01 -1.59 7.64
CA LEU A 92 -7.83 -0.73 7.58
C LEU A 92 -7.37 -0.48 6.14
N ASP A 93 -7.47 -1.49 5.29
CA ASP A 93 -6.95 -1.41 3.93
C ASP A 93 -7.75 -0.42 3.09
N THR A 94 -9.08 -0.47 3.23
CA THR A 94 -9.99 0.53 2.65
C THR A 94 -9.71 1.93 3.21
N ILE A 95 -9.49 2.07 4.52
CA ILE A 95 -9.16 3.37 5.14
C ILE A 95 -7.87 3.94 4.56
N MET A 96 -6.83 3.10 4.38
CA MET A 96 -5.55 3.54 3.84
C MET A 96 -5.64 3.92 2.36
N ASN A 97 -6.40 3.17 1.55
CA ASN A 97 -6.70 3.56 0.17
C ASN A 97 -7.39 4.93 0.12
N PHE A 98 -8.42 5.13 0.95
CA PHE A 98 -9.15 6.40 1.04
C PHE A 98 -8.24 7.56 1.49
N PHE A 99 -7.43 7.37 2.55
CA PHE A 99 -6.48 8.38 3.01
C PHE A 99 -5.41 8.71 1.99
N GLY A 100 -4.88 7.71 1.27
CA GLY A 100 -3.94 7.91 0.18
C GLY A 100 -4.51 8.87 -0.86
N LYS A 101 -5.71 8.59 -1.38
CA LYS A 101 -6.37 9.45 -2.37
C LYS A 101 -6.68 10.84 -1.83
N GLN A 102 -7.21 10.93 -0.61
CA GLN A 102 -7.53 12.22 0.03
C GLN A 102 -6.27 13.09 0.20
N VAL A 103 -5.14 12.49 0.59
CA VAL A 103 -3.86 13.18 0.73
C VAL A 103 -3.34 13.68 -0.62
N MET A 104 -3.47 12.88 -1.70
CA MET A 104 -3.04 13.31 -3.05
C MET A 104 -3.82 14.50 -3.58
N TYR A 105 -5.08 14.68 -3.18
CA TYR A 105 -5.83 15.90 -3.51
C TYR A 105 -5.35 17.08 -2.66
N LYS A 106 -5.22 16.89 -1.34
CA LYS A 106 -4.81 17.96 -0.41
C LYS A 106 -3.41 18.50 -0.67
N ILE A 107 -2.49 17.68 -1.16
CA ILE A 107 -1.11 18.11 -1.45
C ILE A 107 -1.02 19.10 -2.61
N LEU A 108 -2.05 19.17 -3.46
CA LEU A 108 -2.15 20.17 -4.53
C LEU A 108 -2.60 21.54 -4.00
N GLU A 109 -3.25 21.58 -2.83
CA GLU A 109 -3.85 22.78 -2.25
C GLU A 109 -3.08 23.32 -1.04
N SER A 110 -2.19 22.51 -0.45
CA SER A 110 -1.49 22.80 0.80
C SER A 110 -0.04 22.34 0.75
N SER A 111 0.80 22.88 1.64
CA SER A 111 2.19 22.43 1.71
C SER A 111 2.29 20.97 2.20
N GLY A 112 3.29 20.23 1.70
CA GLY A 112 3.49 18.83 2.10
C GLY A 112 3.60 18.64 3.61
N ARG A 113 4.23 19.57 4.34
CA ARG A 113 4.29 19.56 5.80
C ARG A 113 2.91 19.64 6.44
N GLN A 114 2.07 20.58 6.01
CA GLN A 114 0.71 20.71 6.54
C GLN A 114 -0.11 19.44 6.31
N VAL A 115 0.04 18.80 5.14
CA VAL A 115 -0.69 17.56 4.84
C VAL A 115 -0.18 16.39 5.70
N LYS A 116 1.15 16.28 5.92
CA LYS A 116 1.76 15.30 6.83
C LYS A 116 1.28 15.47 8.28
N ASP A 117 1.26 16.71 8.77
CA ASP A 117 0.80 17.03 10.12
C ASP A 117 -0.71 16.73 10.25
N ALA A 118 -1.51 17.07 9.23
CA ALA A 118 -2.95 16.81 9.23
C ALA A 118 -3.30 15.32 9.26
N ILE A 119 -2.63 14.47 8.48
CA ILE A 119 -2.90 13.02 8.48
C ILE A 119 -2.42 12.35 9.77
N THR A 120 -1.29 12.80 10.32
CA THR A 120 -0.77 12.34 11.62
C THR A 120 -1.74 12.69 12.74
N ASN A 121 -2.19 13.95 12.81
CA ASN A 121 -3.16 14.40 13.81
C ASN A 121 -4.51 13.68 13.69
N LYS A 122 -5.01 13.48 12.46
CA LYS A 122 -6.24 12.71 12.21
C LYS A 122 -6.12 11.28 12.73
N THR A 123 -4.97 10.64 12.49
CA THR A 123 -4.68 9.28 12.98
C THR A 123 -4.61 9.25 14.51
N ALA A 124 -3.95 10.23 15.12
CA ALA A 124 -3.85 10.33 16.59
C ALA A 124 -5.24 10.51 17.21
N GLN A 125 -6.10 11.34 16.60
CA GLN A 125 -7.47 11.54 17.03
C GLN A 125 -8.29 10.25 16.96
N ILE A 126 -8.22 9.50 15.84
CA ILE A 126 -8.93 8.22 15.70
C ILE A 126 -8.52 7.24 16.81
N LEU A 127 -7.23 7.13 17.11
CA LEU A 127 -6.73 6.21 18.13
C LEU A 127 -7.01 6.70 19.56
N ALA A 128 -6.94 8.01 19.80
CA ALA A 128 -7.30 8.61 21.09
C ALA A 128 -8.80 8.43 21.39
N THR A 129 -9.68 8.59 20.40
CA THR A 129 -11.11 8.33 20.54
C THR A 129 -11.39 6.88 20.94
N TYR A 130 -10.70 5.91 20.32
CA TYR A 130 -10.80 4.49 20.73
C TYR A 130 -10.36 4.30 22.18
N ARG A 131 -9.20 4.84 22.55
CA ARG A 131 -8.64 4.76 23.89
C ARG A 131 -9.58 5.33 24.95
N LYS A 132 -10.26 6.44 24.66
CA LYS A 132 -11.16 7.13 25.59
C LYS A 132 -12.50 6.43 25.76
N HIS A 133 -13.06 5.87 24.68
CA HIS A 133 -14.47 5.44 24.66
C HIS A 133 -14.68 3.93 24.56
N CYS A 134 -13.68 3.16 24.13
CA CYS A 134 -13.82 1.73 23.85
C CYS A 134 -12.87 0.83 24.65
N ALA A 135 -11.67 1.33 24.97
CA ALA A 135 -10.66 0.53 25.66
C ALA A 135 -10.98 0.36 27.16
N SER A 136 -10.72 -0.83 27.68
CA SER A 136 -10.74 -1.07 29.14
C SER A 136 -9.72 -0.16 29.85
N PRO A 137 -10.00 0.25 31.10
CA PRO A 137 -9.04 1.02 31.89
C PRO A 137 -7.69 0.31 31.96
N SER A 138 -6.63 1.00 31.55
CA SER A 138 -5.27 0.49 31.63
C SER A 138 -4.28 1.65 31.85
N SER A 139 -3.01 1.34 32.12
CA SER A 139 -2.05 2.37 32.51
C SER A 139 -1.80 3.38 31.38
N ALA A 140 -1.56 4.65 31.73
CA ALA A 140 -1.31 5.73 30.78
C ALA A 140 0.00 5.55 29.97
N GLY A 141 0.88 4.64 30.40
CA GLY A 141 2.09 4.27 29.65
C GLY A 141 1.85 3.26 28.53
N GLN A 142 0.67 2.64 28.46
CA GLN A 142 0.32 1.67 27.43
C GLN A 142 -0.38 2.35 26.25
N LEU A 143 0.15 2.09 25.04
CA LEU A 143 -0.53 2.38 23.79
C LEU A 143 -1.51 1.25 23.47
N ILE A 144 -2.81 1.54 23.52
CA ILE A 144 -3.87 0.58 23.21
C ILE A 144 -4.46 0.92 21.85
N LEU A 145 -4.43 -0.06 20.94
CA LEU A 145 -4.94 0.05 19.58
C LEU A 145 -6.12 -0.91 19.37
N PRO A 146 -7.09 -0.60 18.52
CA PRO A 146 -8.09 -1.57 18.09
C PRO A 146 -7.41 -2.64 17.23
N GLU A 147 -7.83 -3.91 17.35
CA GLU A 147 -7.23 -5.02 16.59
C GLU A 147 -7.27 -4.78 15.07
N CYS A 148 -8.41 -4.32 14.55
CA CYS A 148 -8.59 -3.99 13.14
C CYS A 148 -7.68 -2.85 12.64
N MET A 149 -7.14 -2.02 13.52
CA MET A 149 -6.31 -0.86 13.19
C MET A 149 -4.92 -0.93 13.81
N LYS A 150 -4.47 -2.10 14.29
CA LYS A 150 -3.17 -2.22 14.97
C LYS A 150 -1.98 -1.80 14.09
N LEU A 151 -2.13 -1.95 12.76
CA LEU A 151 -1.14 -1.54 11.76
C LEU A 151 -1.38 -0.14 11.19
N MET A 152 -2.40 0.59 11.66
CA MET A 152 -2.70 1.93 11.14
C MET A 152 -1.53 2.91 11.31
N PRO A 153 -0.83 2.99 12.46
CA PRO A 153 0.35 3.84 12.57
C PRO A 153 1.45 3.48 11.57
N LEU A 154 1.64 2.19 11.28
CA LEU A 154 2.63 1.72 10.31
C LEU A 154 2.28 2.22 8.91
N TYR A 155 1.05 1.95 8.43
CA TYR A 155 0.63 2.36 7.09
C TYR A 155 0.57 3.88 6.91
N VAL A 156 0.22 4.64 7.95
CA VAL A 156 0.27 6.10 7.90
C VAL A 156 1.71 6.60 7.79
N ASN A 157 2.66 5.99 8.52
CA ASN A 157 4.08 6.30 8.35
C ASN A 157 4.56 6.01 6.92
N CYS A 158 4.13 4.87 6.35
CA CYS A 158 4.42 4.52 4.96
C CYS A 158 3.86 5.54 3.97
N LEU A 159 2.60 5.94 4.14
CA LEU A 159 1.95 6.96 3.31
C LEU A 159 2.69 8.31 3.36
N ILE A 160 3.19 8.71 4.54
CA ILE A 160 3.95 9.95 4.72
C ILE A 160 5.31 9.92 4.00
N LYS A 161 5.91 8.74 3.88
CA LYS A 161 7.22 8.50 3.28
C LYS A 161 7.18 8.24 1.78
N CYS A 162 6.06 7.74 1.24
CA CYS A 162 6.00 7.30 -0.16
C CYS A 162 6.32 8.42 -1.15
N ASP A 163 6.83 8.05 -2.33
CA ASP A 163 7.27 8.97 -3.38
C ASP A 163 6.20 10.00 -3.76
N ALA A 164 4.93 9.59 -3.79
CA ALA A 164 3.81 10.47 -4.09
C ALA A 164 3.71 11.64 -3.09
N MET A 165 3.99 11.41 -1.80
CA MET A 165 3.85 12.40 -0.74
C MET A 165 5.16 13.13 -0.41
N SER A 166 6.25 12.39 -0.20
CA SER A 166 7.52 12.94 0.27
C SER A 166 8.24 13.75 -0.81
N GLY A 167 8.20 13.29 -2.07
CA GLY A 167 8.84 13.96 -3.20
C GLY A 167 10.33 14.21 -2.96
N GLY A 168 11.07 13.17 -2.54
CA GLY A 168 12.47 13.25 -2.09
C GLY A 168 13.42 13.97 -3.06
N PRO A 169 14.63 14.35 -2.60
CA PRO A 169 15.53 15.23 -3.35
C PRO A 169 15.96 14.69 -4.71
N ASP A 170 15.94 13.37 -4.89
CA ASP A 170 16.32 12.69 -6.14
C ASP A 170 15.13 12.39 -7.06
N LEU A 171 13.89 12.72 -6.65
CA LEU A 171 12.68 12.43 -7.41
C LEU A 171 12.32 13.61 -8.33
N THR A 172 12.13 13.35 -9.62
CA THR A 172 11.70 14.40 -10.55
C THR A 172 10.21 14.74 -10.33
N VAL A 173 9.80 15.91 -10.85
CA VAL A 173 8.37 16.31 -10.81
C VAL A 173 7.50 15.30 -11.58
N ASP A 174 8.00 14.78 -12.69
CA ASP A 174 7.30 13.79 -13.50
C ASP A 174 7.14 12.45 -12.76
N ASP A 175 8.20 11.97 -12.12
CA ASP A 175 8.15 10.74 -11.30
C ASP A 175 7.18 10.91 -10.14
N ARG A 176 7.20 12.07 -9.48
CA ARG A 176 6.26 12.36 -8.39
C ARG A 176 4.82 12.36 -8.88
N TRP A 177 4.54 13.04 -9.99
CA TRP A 177 3.19 13.07 -10.56
C TRP A 177 2.71 11.68 -10.97
N PHE A 178 3.58 10.87 -11.58
CA PHE A 178 3.27 9.47 -11.91
C PHE A 178 2.83 8.68 -10.67
N ASN A 179 3.59 8.78 -9.57
CA ASN A 179 3.27 8.12 -8.31
C ASN A 179 1.95 8.65 -7.68
N MET A 180 1.72 9.96 -7.71
CA MET A 180 0.45 10.54 -7.26
C MET A 180 -0.73 10.02 -8.08
N HIS A 181 -0.60 9.97 -9.40
CA HIS A 181 -1.64 9.48 -10.30
C HIS A 181 -1.93 7.99 -10.08
N LEU A 182 -0.90 7.17 -9.83
CA LEU A 182 -1.06 5.77 -9.46
C LEU A 182 -1.92 5.65 -8.19
N VAL A 183 -1.59 6.38 -7.11
CA VAL A 183 -2.36 6.33 -5.85
C VAL A 183 -3.81 6.79 -6.06
N ILE A 184 -4.03 7.86 -6.84
CA ILE A 184 -5.37 8.38 -7.14
C ILE A 184 -6.24 7.34 -7.84
N THR A 185 -5.67 6.54 -8.75
CA THR A 185 -6.43 5.60 -9.59
C THR A 185 -6.50 4.18 -9.02
N ALA A 186 -5.52 3.79 -8.20
CA ALA A 186 -5.35 2.43 -7.71
C ALA A 186 -6.52 1.91 -6.86
N ASP A 187 -6.76 0.61 -6.99
CA ASP A 187 -7.60 -0.17 -6.09
C ASP A 187 -6.89 -0.47 -4.75
N ILE A 188 -7.62 -1.14 -3.84
CA ILE A 188 -7.12 -1.40 -2.49
C ILE A 188 -5.83 -2.26 -2.53
N PRO A 189 -5.79 -3.45 -3.18
CA PRO A 189 -4.58 -4.27 -3.25
C PRO A 189 -3.36 -3.55 -3.84
N THR A 190 -3.57 -2.72 -4.87
CA THR A 190 -2.48 -1.94 -5.47
C THR A 190 -1.94 -0.90 -4.49
N THR A 191 -2.81 -0.14 -3.81
CA THR A 191 -2.34 0.84 -2.81
C THR A 191 -1.64 0.19 -1.62
N LEU A 192 -2.09 -0.98 -1.17
CA LEU A 192 -1.43 -1.71 -0.08
C LEU A 192 -0.01 -2.10 -0.45
N GLY A 193 0.18 -2.75 -1.61
CA GLY A 193 1.50 -3.14 -2.09
C GLY A 193 2.41 -1.94 -2.36
N TYR A 194 1.83 -0.81 -2.78
CA TYR A 194 2.57 0.42 -3.00
C TYR A 194 3.06 1.05 -1.69
N PHE A 195 2.21 1.13 -0.66
CA PHE A 195 2.59 1.72 0.64
C PHE A 195 3.49 0.81 1.46
N TYR A 196 3.20 -0.49 1.50
CA TYR A 196 4.01 -1.48 2.19
C TYR A 196 4.49 -2.53 1.19
N PRO A 197 5.72 -2.37 0.66
CA PRO A 197 6.30 -3.31 -0.28
C PRO A 197 6.35 -4.74 0.27
N ARG A 198 6.53 -5.74 -0.60
CA ARG A 198 6.78 -7.12 -0.19
C ARG A 198 8.27 -7.42 -0.27
N LEU A 199 8.85 -7.85 0.85
CA LEU A 199 10.22 -8.38 0.92
C LEU A 199 10.17 -9.91 0.97
N ILE A 200 10.64 -10.59 -0.08
CA ILE A 200 10.47 -12.03 -0.27
C ILE A 200 11.86 -12.69 -0.32
N PRO A 201 12.18 -13.62 0.60
CA PRO A 201 13.48 -14.30 0.62
C PRO A 201 13.48 -15.45 -0.39
N ILE A 202 14.14 -15.27 -1.54
CA ILE A 202 14.15 -16.30 -2.60
C ILE A 202 15.25 -17.35 -2.42
N HIS A 203 16.24 -17.08 -1.57
CA HIS A 203 17.33 -18.02 -1.28
C HIS A 203 16.83 -19.27 -0.54
N THR A 204 15.69 -19.19 0.18
CA THR A 204 15.08 -20.33 0.88
C THR A 204 14.53 -21.38 -0.07
N LEU A 205 14.27 -21.02 -1.34
CA LEU A 205 13.83 -21.97 -2.37
C LEU A 205 14.86 -23.07 -2.65
N ALA A 206 16.14 -22.84 -2.32
CA ALA A 206 17.18 -23.85 -2.47
C ALA A 206 17.03 -25.02 -1.47
N ASP A 207 16.39 -24.77 -0.32
CA ASP A 207 16.20 -25.76 0.75
C ASP A 207 14.86 -26.52 0.62
N GLU A 208 13.95 -26.03 -0.22
CA GLU A 208 12.64 -26.63 -0.44
C GLU A 208 12.68 -27.73 -1.50
N LYS A 209 11.83 -28.75 -1.35
CA LYS A 209 11.57 -29.69 -2.45
C LYS A 209 10.82 -28.95 -3.53
N LEU A 210 11.54 -28.55 -4.58
CA LEU A 210 10.99 -27.84 -5.72
C LEU A 210 9.95 -28.71 -6.43
N LEU A 211 8.68 -28.35 -6.24
CA LEU A 211 7.52 -28.89 -6.94
C LEU A 211 7.37 -28.22 -8.30
N ASP A 212 6.57 -28.80 -9.20
CA ASP A 212 6.22 -28.18 -10.49
C ASP A 212 5.49 -26.83 -10.32
N ASP A 213 4.82 -26.62 -9.17
CA ASP A 213 4.18 -25.36 -8.81
C ASP A 213 4.77 -24.74 -7.53
N VAL A 214 5.74 -23.85 -7.69
CA VAL A 214 6.44 -23.19 -6.57
C VAL A 214 5.61 -22.02 -6.03
N SER A 215 5.23 -22.05 -4.76
CA SER A 215 4.57 -20.92 -4.08
C SER A 215 5.54 -19.75 -3.86
N ILE A 216 5.00 -18.53 -3.75
CA ILE A 216 5.80 -17.38 -3.33
C ILE A 216 6.17 -17.58 -1.85
N PRO A 217 7.45 -17.48 -1.45
CA PRO A 217 7.86 -17.57 -0.04
C PRO A 217 7.18 -16.53 0.84
N ASP A 218 7.06 -16.82 2.13
CA ASP A 218 6.47 -15.90 3.10
C ASP A 218 7.25 -14.58 3.17
N GLN A 219 6.50 -13.48 3.17
CA GLN A 219 7.07 -12.14 3.20
C GLN A 219 7.69 -11.81 4.55
N LEU A 220 8.79 -11.07 4.51
CA LEU A 220 9.49 -10.49 5.67
C LEU A 220 9.09 -9.03 5.86
N ARG A 221 9.37 -8.50 7.05
CA ARG A 221 9.21 -7.06 7.34
C ARG A 221 10.16 -6.22 6.49
N CYS A 222 9.68 -5.08 6.00
CA CYS A 222 10.45 -4.12 5.20
C CYS A 222 11.44 -3.30 6.03
N SER A 223 12.46 -3.98 6.56
CA SER A 223 13.58 -3.39 7.29
C SER A 223 14.89 -4.05 6.85
N PHE A 224 15.96 -3.27 6.78
CA PHE A 224 17.29 -3.76 6.41
C PHE A 224 17.83 -4.80 7.41
N GLU A 225 17.35 -4.78 8.66
CA GLU A 225 17.68 -5.80 9.66
C GLU A 225 17.27 -7.23 9.26
N LYS A 226 16.36 -7.37 8.28
CA LYS A 226 15.92 -8.67 7.75
C LYS A 226 16.82 -9.23 6.66
N PHE A 227 17.79 -8.45 6.17
CA PHE A 227 18.73 -8.91 5.15
C PHE A 227 19.89 -9.66 5.79
N ALA A 228 20.23 -10.80 5.19
CA ALA A 228 21.41 -11.58 5.53
C ALA A 228 22.44 -11.45 4.40
N GLU A 229 23.74 -11.43 4.75
CA GLU A 229 24.83 -11.34 3.76
C GLU A 229 24.84 -12.54 2.80
N ASN A 230 24.37 -13.71 3.24
CA ASN A 230 24.24 -14.92 2.44
C ASN A 230 22.83 -15.10 1.83
N GLY A 231 22.01 -14.05 1.82
CA GLY A 231 20.64 -14.09 1.31
C GLY A 231 20.47 -13.44 -0.06
N ALA A 232 19.39 -13.84 -0.74
CA ALA A 232 18.85 -13.17 -1.92
C ALA A 232 17.37 -12.84 -1.67
N TYR A 233 16.95 -11.62 -2.03
CA TYR A 233 15.63 -11.09 -1.69
C TYR A 233 15.02 -10.35 -2.87
N ILE A 234 13.72 -10.53 -3.09
CA ILE A 234 12.91 -9.68 -3.97
C ILE A 234 12.26 -8.61 -3.09
N LEU A 235 12.36 -7.34 -3.48
CA LEU A 235 11.59 -6.24 -2.92
C LEU A 235 10.74 -5.61 -4.01
N GLU A 236 9.42 -5.61 -3.85
CA GLU A 236 8.51 -5.05 -4.87
C GLU A 236 7.35 -4.28 -4.28
N ASN A 237 6.89 -3.24 -4.98
CA ASN A 237 5.77 -2.39 -4.56
C ASN A 237 4.69 -2.22 -5.65
N GLY A 238 4.67 -3.10 -6.66
CA GLY A 238 3.81 -2.97 -7.84
C GLY A 238 4.29 -2.01 -8.93
N VAL A 239 5.30 -1.16 -8.65
CA VAL A 239 5.92 -0.24 -9.62
C VAL A 239 7.36 -0.66 -9.91
N TYR A 240 8.13 -0.85 -8.85
CA TYR A 240 9.52 -1.25 -8.88
C TYR A 240 9.66 -2.69 -8.37
N MET A 241 10.58 -3.43 -8.97
CA MET A 241 10.97 -4.75 -8.49
C MET A 241 12.50 -4.81 -8.40
N PHE A 242 13.01 -5.02 -7.20
CA PHE A 242 14.42 -5.17 -6.93
C PHE A 242 14.73 -6.63 -6.61
N LEU A 243 15.83 -7.14 -7.13
CA LEU A 243 16.43 -8.40 -6.72
C LEU A 243 17.77 -8.09 -6.06
N TRP A 244 17.79 -8.09 -4.74
CA TRP A 244 18.98 -7.85 -3.95
C TRP A 244 19.75 -9.14 -3.69
N LEU A 245 21.07 -9.08 -3.86
CA LEU A 245 21.99 -10.21 -3.74
C LEU A 245 23.07 -9.89 -2.69
N GLY A 246 23.11 -10.67 -1.61
CA GLY A 246 24.12 -10.52 -0.58
C GLY A 246 25.50 -10.99 -1.03
N MET A 247 26.57 -10.31 -0.57
CA MET A 247 27.95 -10.64 -0.97
C MET A 247 28.41 -12.04 -0.53
N GLY A 248 27.76 -12.62 0.47
CA GLY A 248 28.04 -13.95 1.01
C GLY A 248 27.20 -15.07 0.39
N LEU A 249 26.48 -14.83 -0.71
CA LEU A 249 25.73 -15.87 -1.42
C LEU A 249 26.64 -17.02 -1.86
N SER A 250 26.14 -18.26 -1.74
CA SER A 250 26.90 -19.45 -2.09
C SER A 250 27.17 -19.51 -3.60
N GLN A 251 28.33 -20.08 -3.98
CA GLN A 251 28.67 -20.30 -5.39
C GLN A 251 27.64 -21.19 -6.09
N THR A 252 27.07 -22.17 -5.38
CA THR A 252 26.00 -23.04 -5.88
C THR A 252 24.78 -22.22 -6.29
N PHE A 253 24.30 -21.32 -5.42
CA PHE A 253 23.15 -20.47 -5.74
C PHE A 253 23.44 -19.56 -6.95
N LEU A 254 24.62 -18.94 -6.99
CA LEU A 254 25.02 -18.08 -8.10
C LEU A 254 25.11 -18.83 -9.43
N SER A 255 25.65 -20.06 -9.41
CA SER A 255 25.74 -20.92 -10.58
C SER A 255 24.36 -21.37 -11.05
N ASP A 256 23.48 -21.79 -10.14
CA ASP A 256 22.16 -22.30 -10.48
C ASP A 256 21.21 -21.19 -10.92
N VAL A 257 21.25 -20.01 -10.29
CA VAL A 257 20.34 -18.90 -10.63
C VAL A 257 20.87 -18.04 -11.78
N PHE A 258 22.17 -17.70 -11.76
CA PHE A 258 22.76 -16.72 -12.69
C PHE A 258 23.78 -17.33 -13.66
N GLY A 259 24.19 -18.59 -13.49
CA GLY A 259 25.17 -19.22 -14.38
C GLY A 259 26.61 -18.73 -14.15
N VAL A 260 26.88 -18.10 -13.01
CA VAL A 260 28.20 -17.51 -12.69
C VAL A 260 28.76 -18.05 -11.38
N GLN A 261 30.09 -18.06 -11.26
CA GLN A 261 30.78 -18.62 -10.09
C GLN A 261 31.02 -17.59 -8.98
N ASN A 262 30.85 -16.29 -9.27
CA ASN A 262 31.10 -15.21 -8.32
C ASN A 262 30.07 -14.09 -8.53
N ILE A 263 29.65 -13.45 -7.43
CA ILE A 263 28.69 -12.34 -7.45
C ILE A 263 29.17 -11.14 -8.28
N THR A 264 30.48 -10.93 -8.39
CA THR A 264 31.05 -9.86 -9.22
C THR A 264 30.77 -10.04 -10.71
N TYR A 265 30.54 -11.27 -11.17
CA TYR A 265 30.21 -11.59 -12.55
C TYR A 265 28.70 -11.57 -12.83
N VAL A 266 27.86 -11.33 -11.82
CA VAL A 266 26.42 -11.15 -12.03
C VAL A 266 26.21 -9.86 -12.83
N ASP A 267 25.52 -9.99 -13.96
CA ASP A 267 25.14 -8.89 -14.80
C ASP A 267 23.96 -8.13 -14.17
N THR A 268 24.22 -6.90 -13.72
CA THR A 268 23.23 -6.01 -13.11
C THR A 268 22.56 -5.07 -14.11
N GLU A 269 23.07 -4.99 -15.34
CA GLU A 269 22.54 -4.10 -16.39
C GLU A 269 21.31 -4.73 -17.07
N HIS A 270 21.27 -6.06 -17.14
CA HIS A 270 20.13 -6.78 -17.67
C HIS A 270 19.00 -6.90 -16.64
N SER A 271 17.82 -6.43 -17.01
CA SER A 271 16.60 -6.53 -16.18
C SER A 271 15.93 -7.91 -16.21
N ALA A 272 16.71 -8.99 -16.29
CA ALA A 272 16.20 -10.36 -16.33
C ALA A 272 17.22 -11.37 -15.79
N ILE A 273 16.71 -12.42 -15.13
CA ILE A 273 17.51 -13.59 -14.77
C ILE A 273 17.72 -14.46 -16.02
N PRO A 274 18.92 -15.01 -16.27
CA PRO A 274 19.18 -15.90 -17.40
C PRO A 274 18.29 -17.15 -17.37
N VAL A 275 18.04 -17.73 -18.54
CA VAL A 275 17.29 -18.97 -18.68
C VAL A 275 18.25 -20.15 -18.57
N LEU A 276 18.22 -20.85 -17.44
CA LEU A 276 19.06 -22.02 -17.19
C LEU A 276 18.18 -23.25 -16.97
N ASP A 277 18.66 -24.41 -17.43
CA ASP A 277 17.92 -25.67 -17.30
C ASP A 277 18.26 -26.35 -15.97
N ASN A 278 17.83 -25.76 -14.86
CA ASN A 278 17.89 -26.37 -13.54
C ASN A 278 16.64 -26.01 -12.71
N PRO A 279 16.32 -26.80 -11.66
CA PRO A 279 15.12 -26.59 -10.86
C PRO A 279 15.06 -25.21 -10.19
N LEU A 280 16.17 -24.73 -9.61
CA LEU A 280 16.18 -23.49 -8.83
C LEU A 280 15.97 -22.25 -9.73
N ASN A 281 16.59 -22.21 -10.91
CA ASN A 281 16.36 -21.15 -11.89
C ASN A 281 14.89 -21.09 -12.32
N LYS A 282 14.29 -22.25 -12.63
CA LYS A 282 12.86 -22.34 -12.99
C LYS A 282 11.97 -21.86 -11.85
N ALA A 283 12.28 -22.25 -10.61
CA ALA A 283 11.55 -21.85 -9.41
C ALA A 283 11.60 -20.32 -9.18
N VAL A 284 12.79 -19.72 -9.19
CA VAL A 284 12.95 -18.26 -9.01
C VAL A 284 12.21 -17.49 -10.11
N ARG A 285 12.30 -17.94 -11.37
CA ARG A 285 11.57 -17.33 -12.50
C ARG A 285 10.06 -17.50 -12.39
N GLN A 286 9.58 -18.64 -11.86
CA GLN A 286 8.16 -18.86 -11.59
C GLN A 286 7.66 -17.90 -10.50
N VAL A 287 8.42 -17.70 -9.42
CA VAL A 287 8.10 -16.73 -8.36
C VAL A 287 8.02 -15.31 -8.92
N LEU A 288 9.02 -14.87 -9.70
CA LEU A 288 8.97 -13.55 -10.38
C LEU A 288 7.74 -13.41 -11.29
N SER A 289 7.41 -14.46 -12.05
CA SER A 289 6.22 -14.46 -12.91
C SER A 289 4.92 -14.41 -12.12
N LYS A 290 4.82 -15.11 -10.98
CA LYS A 290 3.64 -15.07 -10.11
C LYS A 290 3.44 -13.68 -9.50
N ILE A 291 4.51 -13.09 -8.95
CA ILE A 291 4.50 -11.71 -8.43
C ILE A 291 4.02 -10.74 -9.52
N GLN A 292 4.56 -10.86 -10.74
CA GLN A 292 4.16 -9.98 -11.84
C GLN A 292 2.69 -10.16 -12.26
N LYS A 293 2.14 -11.38 -12.20
CA LYS A 293 0.73 -11.66 -12.54
C LYS A 293 -0.25 -11.10 -11.52
N GLU A 294 0.18 -10.86 -10.29
CA GLU A 294 -0.64 -10.25 -9.23
C GLU A 294 -0.76 -8.73 -9.37
N ARG A 295 0.02 -8.11 -10.27
CA ARG A 295 0.07 -6.66 -10.46
C ARG A 295 -0.51 -6.27 -11.81
N SER A 296 -1.19 -5.12 -11.85
CA SER A 296 -1.71 -4.53 -13.09
C SER A 296 -0.62 -3.95 -13.98
N HIS A 297 0.48 -3.48 -13.39
CA HIS A 297 1.60 -2.87 -14.10
C HIS A 297 2.77 -3.84 -14.23
N THR A 298 3.45 -3.82 -15.39
CA THR A 298 4.70 -4.55 -15.57
C THR A 298 5.83 -3.81 -14.87
N MET A 299 6.43 -4.45 -13.87
CA MET A 299 7.55 -3.90 -13.12
C MET A 299 8.86 -4.23 -13.83
N ARG A 300 9.77 -3.25 -13.86
CA ARG A 300 11.14 -3.50 -14.32
C ARG A 300 11.94 -4.13 -13.18
N LEU A 301 12.56 -5.28 -13.45
CA LEU A 301 13.47 -5.94 -12.52
C LEU A 301 14.83 -5.21 -12.51
N SER A 302 15.27 -4.81 -11.32
CA SER A 302 16.59 -4.24 -11.06
C SER A 302 17.39 -5.19 -10.19
N ILE A 303 18.45 -5.79 -10.74
CA ILE A 303 19.33 -6.70 -10.01
C ILE A 303 20.39 -5.85 -9.30
N ILE A 304 20.53 -6.04 -7.99
CA ILE A 304 21.37 -5.22 -7.12
C ILE A 304 22.26 -6.14 -6.31
N ARG A 305 23.57 -5.89 -6.29
CA ARG A 305 24.48 -6.53 -5.33
C ARG A 305 24.62 -5.65 -4.11
N GLN A 306 24.81 -6.29 -2.96
CA GLN A 306 25.10 -5.58 -1.72
C GLN A 306 26.33 -4.67 -1.90
N LYS A 307 26.21 -3.41 -1.46
CA LYS A 307 27.13 -2.28 -1.63
C LYS A 307 27.13 -1.60 -3.01
N ASP A 308 26.29 -2.03 -3.96
CA ASP A 308 26.07 -1.25 -5.18
C ASP A 308 25.43 0.10 -4.85
N LYS A 309 25.74 1.15 -5.62
CA LYS A 309 25.23 2.51 -5.37
C LYS A 309 23.69 2.58 -5.38
N ILE A 310 23.05 1.76 -6.21
CA ILE A 310 21.58 1.68 -6.33
C ILE A 310 20.92 1.02 -5.10
N GLU A 311 21.68 0.37 -4.21
CA GLU A 311 21.15 -0.16 -2.95
C GLU A 311 20.55 0.97 -2.09
N THR A 312 21.14 2.17 -2.12
CA THR A 312 20.58 3.33 -1.41
C THR A 312 19.17 3.67 -1.90
N VAL A 313 18.91 3.53 -3.21
CA VAL A 313 17.57 3.72 -3.79
C VAL A 313 16.63 2.61 -3.32
N MET A 314 17.06 1.36 -3.33
CA MET A 314 16.26 0.24 -2.81
C MET A 314 15.90 0.43 -1.32
N ARG A 315 16.84 0.93 -0.50
CA ARG A 315 16.64 1.20 0.92
C ARG A 315 15.54 2.21 1.19
N HIS A 316 15.22 3.10 0.24
CA HIS A 316 14.05 3.99 0.34
C HIS A 316 12.75 3.21 0.55
N PHE A 317 12.64 2.03 -0.05
CA PHE A 317 11.45 1.16 0.02
C PHE A 317 11.43 0.25 1.26
N LEU A 318 12.43 0.33 2.14
CA LEU A 318 12.44 -0.34 3.44
C LEU A 318 11.75 0.57 4.47
N VAL A 319 10.43 0.67 4.30
CA VAL A 319 9.57 1.71 4.90
C VAL A 319 9.53 1.75 6.44
N GLU A 320 9.98 0.68 7.11
CA GLU A 320 10.07 0.64 8.56
C GLU A 320 11.31 1.32 9.13
N ASP A 321 12.36 1.47 8.32
CA ASP A 321 13.62 2.10 8.71
C ASP A 321 13.53 3.63 8.62
N HIS A 322 14.59 4.33 9.04
CA HIS A 322 14.74 5.76 8.77
C HIS A 322 14.78 6.02 7.26
N GLY A 323 14.03 7.03 6.82
CA GLY A 323 14.07 7.45 5.42
C GLY A 323 15.35 8.21 5.10
N ILE A 324 15.68 8.28 3.81
CA ILE A 324 16.84 9.01 3.28
C ILE A 324 16.74 10.52 3.61
N ASP A 325 15.53 11.03 3.78
CA ASP A 325 15.20 12.40 4.16
C ASP A 325 15.22 12.65 5.69
N ASN A 326 15.84 11.75 6.47
CA ASN A 326 15.77 11.72 7.93
C ASN A 326 14.35 11.58 8.50
N SER A 327 13.41 11.05 7.71
CA SER A 327 12.09 10.69 8.25
C SER A 327 12.23 9.55 9.27
N SER A 328 11.40 9.63 10.31
CA SER A 328 11.46 8.72 11.46
C SER A 328 11.24 7.26 11.09
N SER A 329 11.95 6.35 11.75
CA SER A 329 11.65 4.91 11.70
C SER A 329 10.23 4.63 12.22
N TYR A 330 9.70 3.43 11.97
CA TYR A 330 8.40 3.03 12.49
C TYR A 330 8.32 3.13 14.02
N VAL A 331 9.37 2.72 14.73
CA VAL A 331 9.42 2.76 16.20
C VAL A 331 9.36 4.20 16.73
N GLU A 332 10.10 5.11 16.10
CA GLU A 332 10.08 6.53 16.45
C GLU A 332 8.73 7.18 16.14
N PHE A 333 8.15 6.86 14.97
CA PHE A 333 6.82 7.33 14.61
C PHE A 333 5.76 6.83 15.60
N LEU A 334 5.83 5.57 16.02
CA LEU A 334 4.93 5.01 17.03
C LEU A 334 5.08 5.71 18.38
N CYS A 335 6.30 6.05 18.79
CA CYS A 335 6.55 6.86 19.99
C CYS A 335 5.95 8.27 19.87
N HIS A 336 6.10 8.90 18.70
CA HIS A 336 5.50 10.21 18.42
C HIS A 336 3.97 10.14 18.47
N MET A 337 3.36 9.16 17.80
CA MET A 337 1.92 8.91 17.83
C MET A 337 1.40 8.72 19.25
N HIS A 338 2.13 7.98 20.09
CA HIS A 338 1.75 7.80 21.49
C HIS A 338 1.77 9.12 22.27
N LYS A 339 2.74 10.01 22.01
CA LYS A 339 2.77 11.36 22.62
C LYS A 339 1.56 12.18 22.19
N GLU A 340 1.23 12.21 20.89
CA GLU A 340 0.07 12.95 20.38
C GLU A 340 -1.25 12.42 20.96
N ILE A 341 -1.41 11.09 21.02
CA ILE A 341 -2.59 10.47 21.65
C ILE A 341 -2.70 10.89 23.12
N ARG A 342 -1.60 10.93 23.86
CA ARG A 342 -1.62 11.36 25.27
C ARG A 342 -2.02 12.82 25.42
N ASN A 343 -1.52 13.70 24.56
CA ASN A 343 -1.88 15.12 24.55
C ASN A 343 -3.37 15.35 24.27
N LEU A 344 -4.02 14.46 23.50
CA LEU A 344 -5.46 14.52 23.22
C LEU A 344 -6.34 13.93 24.34
N LEU A 345 -5.75 13.12 25.23
CA LEU A 345 -6.45 12.49 26.36
C LEU A 345 -6.35 13.28 27.66
N SER A 346 -5.30 14.09 27.81
CA SER A 346 -5.20 15.15 28.82
C SER A 346 -6.16 16.29 28.51
#